data_AF-A0A7X1NR70-F1
#
_entry.id   AF-A0A7X1NR70-F1
#
_cell.length_a   1.000
_cell.length_b   1.000
_cell.length_c   1.000
_cell.angle_alpha   90.00
_cell.angle_beta   90.00
_cell.angle_gamma   90.00
#
_symmetry.space_group_name_H-M   'P 1'
#
loop_
_entity.id
_entity.type
_entity.pdbx_description
1 polymer ?
#
loop_
_entity_poly.entity_id
_entity_poly.type
_entity_poly.pdbx_seq_one_letter_code
_entity_poly.pdbx_strand_id
1 'polypeptide(L)'
;MAFGATARKRQLLAAVFIGAAAVLTACSGDGGTADSAPASSAASDPAADTAESAPALPEPDLEGLPDVVAVVNGTEISRDTFTTTYTSQFQQAAASAQASGQELDQDLLKTTVADNLVSTELLRQEADARGIEATDEARAAAISDLLETSGLGSEEELRAAFAEQGLDEGAFDQQLSDQVKLDALLAEEAGDTAPTDQEIQDTYDSAVAQQEASGETSTPIPPAGGRA
;
A
#
# COMPACT_ATOMS: atom_id res chain seq x y z
N MET A 1 -43.57 -10.25 -36.29
CA MET A 1 -42.65 -10.01 -37.42
C MET A 1 -41.37 -9.49 -36.79
N ALA A 2 -40.42 -10.32 -36.36
CA ALA A 2 -39.51 -11.20 -37.11
C ALA A 2 -38.44 -10.45 -37.91
N PHE A 3 -37.22 -10.99 -37.84
CA PHE A 3 -35.95 -10.64 -38.51
C PHE A 3 -35.06 -9.61 -37.79
N GLY A 4 -33.81 -9.91 -37.40
CA GLY A 4 -33.02 -11.10 -37.64
C GLY A 4 -31.72 -11.11 -36.83
N ALA A 5 -31.39 -12.28 -36.28
CA ALA A 5 -30.11 -12.60 -35.70
C ALA A 5 -29.02 -12.68 -36.78
N THR A 6 -27.80 -12.27 -36.45
CA THR A 6 -26.61 -12.74 -37.18
C THR A 6 -25.55 -13.20 -36.20
N ALA A 7 -25.57 -14.49 -35.90
CA ALA A 7 -24.49 -15.22 -35.27
C ALA A 7 -23.27 -15.27 -36.21
N ARG A 8 -22.07 -14.93 -35.73
CA ARG A 8 -20.82 -15.35 -36.40
C ARG A 8 -20.22 -16.53 -35.66
N LYS A 9 -20.12 -17.62 -36.42
CA LYS A 9 -19.59 -18.94 -36.07
C LYS A 9 -18.12 -18.88 -35.66
N ARG A 10 -17.84 -19.65 -34.61
CA ARG A 10 -16.60 -20.38 -34.27
C ARG A 10 -15.63 -20.60 -35.43
N GLN A 11 -14.37 -20.25 -35.23
CA GLN A 11 -13.24 -21.00 -35.79
C GLN A 11 -12.20 -21.25 -34.68
N LEU A 12 -12.12 -22.52 -34.30
CA LEU A 12 -11.00 -23.12 -33.58
C LEU A 12 -9.78 -23.14 -34.51
N LEU A 13 -8.66 -22.60 -34.07
CA LEU A 13 -7.34 -22.94 -34.61
C LEU A 13 -6.40 -23.21 -33.43
N ALA A 14 -6.26 -24.50 -33.15
CA ALA A 14 -5.17 -25.05 -32.37
C ALA A 14 -3.84 -24.74 -33.07
N ALA A 15 -2.89 -24.16 -32.35
CA ALA A 15 -1.49 -24.12 -32.75
C ALA A 15 -0.66 -24.79 -31.65
N VAL A 16 -0.30 -26.04 -31.92
CA VAL A 16 0.77 -26.79 -31.26
C VAL A 16 2.06 -26.00 -31.47
N PHE A 17 2.76 -25.63 -30.41
CA PHE A 17 4.18 -25.27 -30.49
C PHE A 17 5.01 -26.20 -29.62
N ILE A 18 5.84 -26.94 -30.35
CA ILE A 18 6.74 -28.01 -29.94
C ILE A 18 7.92 -27.40 -29.19
N GLY A 19 8.30 -28.04 -28.08
CA GLY A 19 9.52 -27.72 -27.34
C GLY A 19 10.78 -27.94 -28.18
N ALA A 20 11.74 -27.05 -28.02
CA ALA A 20 13.11 -27.24 -28.47
C ALA A 20 14.06 -26.73 -27.38
N ALA A 21 14.65 -27.68 -26.66
CA ALA A 21 15.81 -27.46 -25.82
C ALA A 21 17.02 -27.14 -26.71
N ALA A 22 17.64 -25.99 -26.50
CA ALA A 22 18.93 -25.68 -27.10
C ALA A 22 20.02 -25.89 -26.04
N VAL A 23 20.77 -26.96 -26.27
CA VAL A 23 22.04 -27.31 -25.62
C VAL A 23 23.09 -26.30 -26.06
N LEU A 24 23.72 -25.61 -25.12
CA LEU A 24 24.98 -24.90 -25.37
C LEU A 24 26.14 -25.75 -24.86
N THR A 25 26.71 -26.45 -25.84
CA THR A 25 27.93 -27.23 -25.76
C THR A 25 29.15 -26.33 -25.57
N ALA A 26 29.96 -26.77 -24.63
CA ALA A 26 31.37 -26.49 -24.38
C ALA A 26 32.28 -26.26 -25.60
N CYS A 27 33.25 -25.35 -25.40
CA CYS A 27 34.65 -25.37 -25.86
C CYS A 27 35.33 -24.22 -25.09
N SER A 28 36.43 -24.35 -24.35
CA SER A 28 37.69 -25.10 -24.52
C SER A 28 38.35 -25.19 -23.13
N GLY A 29 38.76 -26.35 -22.59
CA GLY A 29 40.08 -27.00 -22.79
C GLY A 29 41.20 -26.13 -22.19
N ASP A 30 42.02 -26.51 -21.20
CA ASP A 30 42.73 -27.75 -20.85
C ASP A 30 43.39 -27.51 -19.45
N GLY A 31 43.34 -28.42 -18.47
CA GLY A 31 44.49 -29.28 -18.15
C GLY A 31 45.21 -28.93 -16.82
N GLY A 32 45.05 -29.79 -15.81
CA GLY A 32 46.12 -30.25 -14.89
C GLY A 32 46.87 -29.31 -13.91
N THR A 33 46.61 -29.54 -12.61
CA THR A 33 47.58 -29.71 -11.49
C THR A 33 48.42 -28.56 -10.91
N ALA A 34 48.31 -28.46 -9.58
CA ALA A 34 49.34 -28.25 -8.54
C ALA A 34 49.91 -26.84 -8.25
N ASP A 35 49.61 -26.41 -7.02
CA ASP A 35 50.42 -25.69 -6.01
C ASP A 35 51.60 -24.82 -6.46
N SER A 36 51.50 -23.50 -6.17
CA SER A 36 52.58 -22.68 -5.61
C SER A 36 52.09 -21.23 -5.37
N ALA A 37 52.24 -20.74 -4.14
CA ALA A 37 52.35 -19.30 -3.86
C ALA A 37 53.71 -18.79 -4.39
N PRO A 38 53.91 -17.50 -4.77
CA PRO A 38 53.87 -16.39 -3.79
C PRO A 38 53.36 -15.02 -4.30
N ALA A 39 52.99 -14.19 -3.32
CA ALA A 39 53.19 -12.75 -3.19
C ALA A 39 52.99 -11.76 -4.38
N SER A 40 52.03 -10.85 -4.13
CA SER A 40 52.12 -9.39 -4.31
C SER A 40 52.17 -8.79 -5.71
N SER A 41 51.06 -8.16 -6.10
CA SER A 41 51.04 -6.73 -6.45
C SER A 41 49.61 -6.19 -6.41
N ALA A 42 49.46 -5.07 -5.74
CA ALA A 42 48.26 -4.26 -5.73
C ALA A 42 47.94 -3.74 -7.14
N ALA A 43 46.67 -3.82 -7.53
CA ALA A 43 46.03 -2.86 -8.41
C ALA A 43 44.54 -2.92 -8.13
N SER A 44 44.00 -1.78 -7.71
CA SER A 44 42.61 -1.54 -7.41
C SER A 44 41.70 -1.98 -8.55
N ASP A 45 40.66 -2.73 -8.21
CA ASP A 45 39.44 -2.86 -8.99
C ASP A 45 38.71 -1.52 -9.01
N PRO A 46 38.29 -1.02 -10.18
CA PRO A 46 37.02 -0.35 -10.30
C PRO A 46 36.15 -1.19 -11.25
N ALA A 47 35.54 -2.24 -10.71
CA ALA A 47 34.33 -2.79 -11.33
C ALA A 47 33.14 -1.93 -10.87
N ALA A 48 33.11 -0.69 -11.38
CA ALA A 48 31.87 0.06 -11.55
C ALA A 48 31.23 -0.38 -12.87
N ASP A 49 29.90 -0.25 -12.94
CA ASP A 49 29.09 -0.37 -14.15
C ASP A 49 28.69 -1.78 -14.61
N THR A 50 27.80 -2.41 -13.84
CA THR A 50 26.61 -3.07 -14.42
C THR A 50 25.48 -3.14 -13.38
N ALA A 51 25.05 -1.99 -12.89
CA ALA A 51 23.70 -1.84 -12.34
C ALA A 51 22.84 -1.27 -13.46
N GLU A 52 22.19 -2.15 -14.21
CA GLU A 52 21.13 -1.77 -15.15
C GLU A 52 20.16 -0.84 -14.43
N SER A 53 20.02 0.37 -14.99
CA SER A 53 19.21 1.44 -14.44
C SER A 53 17.75 1.01 -14.38
N ALA A 54 17.30 0.55 -13.22
CA ALA A 54 15.89 0.67 -12.87
C ALA A 54 15.53 2.16 -13.02
N PRO A 55 14.39 2.50 -13.66
CA PRO A 55 13.98 3.90 -13.74
C PRO A 55 13.89 4.43 -12.31
N ALA A 56 14.65 5.49 -12.03
CA ALA A 56 14.63 6.15 -10.74
C ALA A 56 13.20 6.65 -10.50
N LEU A 57 12.65 6.35 -9.32
CA LEU A 57 11.38 6.93 -8.89
C LEU A 57 11.52 8.46 -8.90
N PRO A 58 10.50 9.20 -9.36
CA PRO A 58 10.51 10.64 -9.25
C PRO A 58 10.69 11.04 -7.78
N GLU A 59 11.37 12.15 -7.52
CA GLU A 59 11.49 12.70 -6.17
C GLU A 59 10.22 13.49 -5.81
N PRO A 60 9.83 13.52 -4.51
CA PRO A 60 8.69 14.32 -4.07
C PRO A 60 8.99 15.82 -4.22
N ASP A 61 8.10 16.53 -4.89
CA ASP A 61 8.18 17.99 -5.01
C ASP A 61 7.71 18.68 -3.72
N LEU A 62 8.66 19.32 -3.04
CA LEU A 62 8.45 20.08 -1.80
C LEU A 62 8.72 21.59 -1.98
N GLU A 63 8.96 22.02 -3.21
CA GLU A 63 9.29 23.41 -3.52
C GLU A 63 8.04 24.30 -3.39
N GLY A 64 8.25 25.54 -2.93
CA GLY A 64 7.17 26.53 -2.86
C GLY A 64 6.11 26.30 -1.76
N LEU A 65 6.25 25.28 -0.91
CA LEU A 65 5.33 25.08 0.21
C LEU A 65 5.42 26.24 1.22
N PRO A 66 4.29 26.83 1.64
CA PRO A 66 4.26 27.83 2.70
C PRO A 66 4.55 27.20 4.08
N ASP A 67 4.91 28.01 5.06
CA ASP A 67 5.14 27.55 6.43
C ASP A 67 3.84 27.05 7.10
N VAL A 68 2.72 27.67 6.75
CA VAL A 68 1.37 27.25 7.14
C VAL A 68 0.61 26.86 5.87
N VAL A 69 0.23 25.60 5.78
CA VAL A 69 -0.46 25.05 4.60
C VAL A 69 -1.96 25.30 4.66
N ALA A 70 -2.55 25.28 5.86
CA ALA A 70 -3.96 25.59 6.07
C ALA A 70 -4.21 26.10 7.51
N VAL A 71 -5.35 26.76 7.71
CA VAL A 71 -5.83 27.16 9.04
C VAL A 71 -7.27 26.68 9.20
N VAL A 72 -7.53 25.87 10.22
CA VAL A 72 -8.82 25.26 10.50
C VAL A 72 -9.33 25.76 11.85
N ASN A 73 -10.32 26.67 11.82
CA ASN A 73 -10.89 27.30 13.03
C ASN A 73 -9.86 27.91 14.00
N GLY A 74 -8.71 28.35 13.47
CA GLY A 74 -7.62 28.94 14.25
C GLY A 74 -6.49 27.98 14.61
N THR A 75 -6.62 26.68 14.33
CA THR A 75 -5.50 25.73 14.37
C THR A 75 -4.75 25.74 13.05
N GLU A 76 -3.43 25.90 13.09
CA GLU A 76 -2.57 25.90 11.91
C GLU A 76 -2.12 24.48 11.56
N ILE A 77 -2.21 24.12 10.28
CA ILE A 77 -1.59 22.92 9.72
C ILE A 77 -0.22 23.33 9.16
N SER A 78 0.83 22.90 9.84
CA SER A 78 2.21 23.28 9.52
C SER A 78 2.72 22.63 8.24
N ARG A 79 3.76 23.23 7.65
CA ARG A 79 4.54 22.64 6.57
C ARG A 79 5.10 21.27 6.94
N ASP A 80 5.59 21.09 8.16
CA ASP A 80 6.24 19.84 8.58
C ASP A 80 5.23 18.69 8.61
N THR A 81 4.04 18.93 9.18
CA THR A 81 2.93 17.97 9.16
C THR A 81 2.57 17.60 7.72
N PHE A 82 2.35 18.61 6.87
CA PHE A 82 2.03 18.38 5.46
C PHE A 82 3.11 17.60 4.73
N THR A 83 4.38 17.99 4.87
CA THR A 83 5.52 17.41 4.15
C THR A 83 5.73 15.95 4.57
N THR A 84 5.58 15.65 5.85
CA THR A 84 5.69 14.28 6.38
C THR A 84 4.61 13.38 5.79
N THR A 85 3.35 13.83 5.85
CA THR A 85 2.20 13.09 5.30
C THR A 85 2.29 12.94 3.78
N TYR A 86 2.65 14.02 3.07
CA TYR A 86 2.80 14.04 1.62
C TYR A 86 3.91 13.07 1.17
N THR A 87 5.07 13.09 1.81
CA THR A 87 6.20 12.24 1.43
C THR A 87 5.85 10.75 1.59
N SER A 88 5.15 10.38 2.67
CA SER A 88 4.68 9.00 2.88
C SER A 88 3.69 8.56 1.79
N GLN A 89 2.68 9.39 1.49
CA GLN A 89 1.70 9.09 0.43
C GLN A 89 2.33 9.08 -0.96
N PHE A 90 3.30 9.97 -1.21
CA PHE A 90 4.03 10.05 -2.47
C PHE A 90 4.81 8.76 -2.74
N GLN A 91 5.50 8.18 -1.76
CA GLN A 91 6.24 6.94 -1.95
C GLN A 91 5.32 5.80 -2.39
N GLN A 92 4.14 5.68 -1.78
CA GLN A 92 3.15 4.67 -2.14
C GLN A 92 2.55 4.94 -3.53
N ALA A 93 2.20 6.19 -3.82
CA ALA A 93 1.64 6.58 -5.11
C ALA A 93 2.65 6.43 -6.26
N ALA A 94 3.92 6.78 -6.04
CA ALA A 94 4.99 6.66 -7.02
C ALA A 94 5.29 5.19 -7.35
N ALA A 95 5.30 4.31 -6.36
CA ALA A 95 5.42 2.86 -6.57
C ALA A 95 4.27 2.31 -7.44
N SER A 96 3.03 2.74 -7.18
CA SER A 96 1.84 2.36 -7.97
C SER A 96 1.89 2.91 -9.40
N ALA A 97 2.29 4.18 -9.56
CA ALA A 97 2.47 4.84 -10.85
C ALA A 97 3.52 4.10 -11.72
N GLN A 98 4.66 3.73 -11.11
CA GLN A 98 5.68 2.93 -11.78
C GLN A 98 5.16 1.55 -12.22
N ALA A 99 4.43 0.84 -11.37
CA ALA A 99 3.87 -0.47 -11.68
C ALA A 99 2.84 -0.42 -12.82
N SER A 100 2.04 0.66 -12.88
CA SER A 100 1.02 0.86 -13.90
C SER A 100 1.54 1.56 -15.18
N GLY A 101 2.77 2.08 -15.15
CA GLY A 101 3.35 2.88 -16.23
C GLY A 101 2.67 4.24 -16.43
N GLN A 102 1.91 4.70 -15.43
CA GLN A 102 1.24 6.01 -15.45
C GLN A 102 2.13 7.06 -14.77
N GLU A 103 1.96 8.32 -15.17
CA GLU A 103 2.63 9.44 -14.52
C GLU A 103 1.85 9.87 -13.27
N LEU A 104 2.57 10.17 -12.19
CA LEU A 104 1.95 10.64 -10.95
C LEU A 104 1.72 12.15 -11.01
N ASP A 105 0.46 12.57 -10.89
CA ASP A 105 0.08 13.96 -10.69
C ASP A 105 0.36 14.38 -9.23
N GLN A 106 1.51 15.01 -9.02
CA GLN A 106 1.93 15.47 -7.70
C GLN A 106 1.05 16.62 -7.17
N ASP A 107 0.49 17.47 -8.02
CA ASP A 107 -0.35 18.59 -7.58
C ASP A 107 -1.71 18.10 -7.08
N LEU A 108 -2.28 17.11 -7.77
CA LEU A 108 -3.47 16.40 -7.29
C LEU A 108 -3.20 15.70 -5.97
N LEU A 109 -2.05 15.03 -5.83
CA LEU A 109 -1.67 14.35 -4.59
C LEU A 109 -1.50 15.35 -3.44
N LYS A 110 -0.80 16.47 -3.65
CA LYS A 110 -0.66 17.55 -2.66
C LYS A 110 -2.01 18.08 -2.20
N THR A 111 -2.91 18.33 -3.16
CA THR A 111 -4.28 18.81 -2.87
C THR A 111 -5.04 17.79 -2.01
N THR A 112 -5.00 16.51 -2.41
CA THR A 112 -5.63 15.41 -1.66
C THR A 112 -5.07 15.30 -0.25
N VAL A 113 -3.76 15.44 -0.07
CA VAL A 113 -3.14 15.42 1.26
C VAL A 113 -3.59 16.62 2.11
N ALA A 114 -3.60 17.83 1.54
CA ALA A 114 -4.03 19.03 2.25
C ALA A 114 -5.50 18.93 2.69
N ASP A 115 -6.39 18.51 1.79
CA ASP A 115 -7.82 18.34 2.07
C ASP A 115 -8.06 17.28 3.16
N ASN A 116 -7.32 16.18 3.12
CA ASN A 116 -7.40 15.15 4.16
C ASN A 116 -6.92 15.69 5.52
N LEU A 117 -5.82 16.43 5.57
CA LEU A 117 -5.32 17.02 6.82
C LEU A 117 -6.32 18.02 7.41
N VAL A 118 -6.96 18.85 6.56
CA VAL A 118 -8.03 19.76 6.98
C VAL A 118 -9.23 18.97 7.52
N SER A 119 -9.63 17.91 6.82
CA SER A 119 -10.77 17.07 7.22
C SER A 119 -10.50 16.38 8.55
N THR A 120 -9.32 15.79 8.73
CA THR A 120 -8.91 15.16 9.98
C THR A 120 -8.88 16.16 11.13
N GLU A 121 -8.36 17.37 10.91
CA GLU A 121 -8.36 18.42 11.94
C GLU A 121 -9.78 18.86 12.33
N LEU A 122 -10.70 18.99 11.37
CA LEU A 122 -12.11 19.26 11.65
C LEU A 122 -12.76 18.15 12.49
N LEU A 123 -12.49 16.89 12.16
CA LEU A 123 -13.02 15.75 12.91
C LEU A 123 -12.43 15.70 14.33
N ARG A 124 -11.14 15.98 14.48
CA ARG A 124 -10.48 16.08 15.79
C ARG A 124 -11.11 17.17 16.65
N GLN A 125 -11.34 18.35 16.06
CA GLN A 125 -12.02 19.46 16.75
C GLN A 125 -13.45 19.12 17.15
N GLU A 126 -14.19 18.39 16.31
CA GLU A 126 -15.54 17.94 16.63
C GLU A 126 -15.55 16.91 17.78
N ALA A 127 -14.62 15.95 17.75
CA ALA A 127 -14.44 14.99 18.84
C ALA A 127 -14.14 15.68 20.18
N ASP A 128 -13.21 16.64 20.17
CA ASP A 128 -12.88 17.44 21.36
C ASP A 128 -14.08 18.30 21.80
N ALA A 129 -14.84 18.90 20.87
CA ALA A 129 -16.02 19.71 21.18
C ALA A 129 -17.14 18.90 21.83
N ARG A 130 -17.25 17.62 21.50
CA ARG A 130 -18.19 16.66 22.10
C ARG A 130 -17.67 16.00 23.38
N GLY A 131 -16.40 16.22 23.72
CA GLY A 131 -15.77 15.58 24.87
C GLY A 131 -15.56 14.08 24.69
N ILE A 132 -15.30 13.64 23.45
CA ILE A 132 -14.93 12.26 23.15
C ILE A 132 -13.48 12.06 23.60
N GLU A 133 -13.28 11.10 24.48
CA GLU A 133 -11.98 10.79 25.09
C GLU A 133 -11.47 9.42 24.67
N ALA A 134 -10.16 9.30 24.48
CA ALA A 134 -9.51 8.02 24.21
C ALA A 134 -9.38 7.22 25.51
N THR A 135 -10.45 6.52 25.91
CA THR A 135 -10.46 5.66 27.10
C THR A 135 -9.40 4.57 27.04
N ASP A 136 -8.92 4.10 28.20
CA ASP A 136 -7.91 3.05 28.28
C ASP A 136 -8.39 1.77 27.58
N GLU A 137 -9.68 1.44 27.73
CA GLU A 137 -10.30 0.29 27.06
C GLU A 137 -10.29 0.44 25.54
N ALA A 138 -10.61 1.62 25.01
CA ALA A 138 -10.64 1.85 23.57
C ALA A 138 -9.22 1.86 22.97
N ARG A 139 -8.23 2.41 23.68
CA ARG A 139 -6.81 2.31 23.27
C ARG A 139 -6.32 0.88 23.29
N ALA A 140 -6.68 0.09 24.31
CA ALA A 140 -6.33 -1.33 24.36
C ALA A 140 -6.97 -2.13 23.21
N ALA A 141 -8.22 -1.83 22.84
CA ALA A 141 -8.87 -2.41 21.69
C ALA A 141 -8.14 -2.07 20.39
N ALA A 142 -7.82 -0.79 20.16
CA ALA A 142 -7.07 -0.35 18.98
C ALA A 142 -5.68 -1.01 18.87
N ILE A 143 -4.97 -1.18 19.99
CA ILE A 143 -3.71 -1.93 20.02
C ILE A 143 -3.94 -3.39 19.64
N SER A 144 -4.96 -4.04 20.20
CA SER A 144 -5.29 -5.43 19.87
C SER A 144 -5.56 -5.61 18.37
N ASP A 145 -6.34 -4.72 17.77
CA ASP A 145 -6.65 -4.76 16.34
C ASP A 145 -5.39 -4.55 15.48
N LEU A 146 -4.50 -3.67 15.94
CA LEU A 146 -3.24 -3.42 15.24
C LEU A 146 -2.27 -4.61 15.34
N LEU A 147 -2.26 -5.33 16.47
CA LEU A 147 -1.51 -6.59 16.62
C LEU A 147 -2.06 -7.69 15.70
N GLU A 148 -3.39 -7.81 15.60
CA GLU A 148 -4.03 -8.80 14.72
C GLU A 148 -3.70 -8.54 13.24
N THR A 149 -3.75 -7.28 12.81
CA THR A 149 -3.49 -6.89 11.41
C THR A 149 -2.01 -6.88 11.05
N SER A 150 -1.13 -6.49 11.97
CA SER A 150 0.33 -6.50 11.74
C SER A 150 0.96 -7.88 11.88
N GLY A 151 0.30 -8.80 12.59
CA GLY A 151 0.85 -10.11 12.93
C GLY A 151 1.94 -10.07 14.01
N LEU A 152 2.09 -8.94 14.71
CA LEU A 152 3.02 -8.78 15.82
C LEU A 152 2.45 -9.40 17.10
N GLY A 153 3.33 -9.93 17.96
CA GLY A 153 2.94 -10.69 19.14
C GLY A 153 2.63 -9.84 20.37
N SER A 154 3.08 -8.57 20.39
CA SER A 154 2.99 -7.71 21.56
C SER A 154 3.03 -6.22 21.23
N GLU A 155 2.47 -5.41 22.13
CA GLU A 155 2.51 -3.94 22.03
C GLU A 155 3.95 -3.40 22.03
N GLU A 156 4.88 -4.05 22.75
CA GLU A 156 6.29 -3.66 22.74
C GLU A 156 6.92 -3.81 21.34
N GLU A 157 6.64 -4.93 20.67
CA GLU A 157 7.08 -5.16 19.28
C GLU A 157 6.44 -4.16 18.32
N LEU A 158 5.17 -3.84 18.54
CA LEU A 158 4.44 -2.83 17.77
C LEU A 158 5.08 -1.45 17.91
N ARG A 159 5.32 -1.00 19.15
CA ARG A 159 5.98 0.29 19.43
C ARG A 159 7.39 0.33 18.85
N ALA A 160 8.15 -0.77 18.95
CA ALA A 160 9.48 -0.87 18.35
C ALA A 160 9.42 -0.74 16.81
N ALA A 161 8.47 -1.38 16.15
CA ALA A 161 8.29 -1.29 14.71
C ALA A 161 7.94 0.13 14.23
N PHE A 162 7.18 0.88 15.02
CA PHE A 162 6.89 2.30 14.75
C PHE A 162 8.08 3.23 15.03
N ALA A 163 8.86 2.93 16.08
CA ALA A 163 10.09 3.66 16.37
C ALA A 163 11.13 3.51 15.25
N GLU A 164 11.24 2.33 14.63
CA GLU A 164 12.08 2.11 13.45
C GLU A 164 11.65 2.95 12.24
N GLN A 165 10.37 3.33 12.17
CA GLN A 165 9.81 4.21 11.14
C GLN A 165 9.90 5.70 11.52
N GLY A 166 10.54 6.03 12.64
CA GLY A 166 10.75 7.40 13.10
C GLY A 166 9.62 7.98 13.95
N LEU A 167 8.68 7.16 14.42
CA LEU A 167 7.63 7.59 15.35
C LEU A 167 8.05 7.30 16.79
N ASP A 168 8.30 8.34 17.58
CA ASP A 168 8.65 8.16 19.00
C ASP A 168 7.45 7.74 19.86
N GLU A 169 7.71 7.31 21.10
CA GLU A 169 6.67 6.81 22.02
C GLU A 169 5.56 7.84 22.28
N GLY A 170 5.91 9.11 22.43
CA GLY A 170 4.93 10.17 22.69
C GLY A 170 4.06 10.43 21.46
N ALA A 171 4.68 10.45 20.28
CA ALA A 171 3.97 10.58 19.01
C ALA A 171 3.05 9.36 18.74
N PHE A 172 3.49 8.16 19.08
CA PHE A 172 2.67 6.94 18.99
C PHE A 172 1.44 7.03 19.90
N ASP A 173 1.61 7.39 21.18
CA ASP A 173 0.49 7.49 22.11
C ASP A 173 -0.50 8.58 21.72
N GLN A 174 0.00 9.70 21.19
CA GLN A 174 -0.84 10.78 20.67
C GLN A 174 -1.63 10.31 19.44
N GLN A 175 -0.96 9.71 18.45
CA GLN A 175 -1.62 9.23 17.24
C GLN A 175 -2.65 8.14 17.53
N LEU A 176 -2.35 7.23 18.47
CA LEU A 176 -3.31 6.22 18.91
C LEU A 176 -4.53 6.86 19.58
N SER A 177 -4.31 7.87 20.42
CA SER A 177 -5.41 8.58 21.10
C SER A 177 -6.28 9.35 20.11
N ASP A 178 -5.66 10.04 19.15
CA ASP A 178 -6.37 10.77 18.10
C ASP A 178 -7.17 9.82 17.21
N GLN A 179 -6.60 8.67 16.84
CA GLN A 179 -7.29 7.64 16.06
C GLN A 179 -8.51 7.09 16.81
N VAL A 180 -8.36 6.75 18.10
CA VAL A 180 -9.45 6.22 18.92
C VAL A 180 -10.59 7.25 19.05
N LYS A 181 -10.27 8.52 19.26
CA LYS A 181 -11.28 9.60 19.30
C LYS A 181 -12.02 9.73 17.98
N LEU A 182 -11.28 9.65 16.88
CA LEU A 182 -11.84 9.75 15.54
C LEU A 182 -12.78 8.58 15.25
N ASP A 183 -12.35 7.35 15.55
CA ASP A 183 -13.18 6.15 15.33
C ASP A 183 -14.46 6.18 16.18
N ALA A 184 -14.36 6.67 17.43
CA ALA A 184 -15.53 6.86 18.29
C ALA A 184 -16.49 7.91 17.71
N LEU A 185 -15.99 9.05 17.22
CA LEU A 185 -16.81 10.07 16.54
C LEU A 185 -17.52 9.49 15.31
N LEU A 186 -16.78 8.76 14.48
CA LEU A 186 -17.33 8.14 13.27
C LEU A 186 -18.38 7.09 13.60
N ALA A 187 -18.18 6.28 14.63
CA ALA A 187 -19.16 5.28 15.06
C ALA A 187 -20.46 5.93 15.57
N GLU A 188 -20.35 7.05 16.32
CA GLU A 188 -21.51 7.82 16.75
C GLU A 188 -22.28 8.44 15.58
N GLU A 189 -21.58 8.97 14.58
CA GLU A 189 -22.19 9.60 13.39
C GLU A 189 -22.76 8.60 12.39
N ALA A 190 -22.05 7.49 12.13
CA ALA A 190 -22.49 6.45 11.20
C ALA A 190 -23.73 5.72 11.73
N GLY A 191 -23.83 5.52 13.05
CA GLY A 191 -24.88 4.73 13.66
C GLY A 191 -24.80 3.25 13.24
N ASP A 192 -25.93 2.54 13.33
CA ASP A 192 -26.00 1.12 12.97
C ASP A 192 -26.22 0.96 11.45
N THR A 193 -25.13 1.02 10.69
CA THR A 193 -25.13 0.75 9.24
C THR A 193 -24.57 -0.64 8.97
N ALA A 194 -25.28 -1.67 9.42
CA ALA A 194 -24.99 -3.04 8.99
C ALA A 194 -25.47 -3.24 7.54
N PRO A 195 -24.62 -3.76 6.64
CA PRO A 195 -25.07 -4.12 5.29
C PRO A 195 -26.15 -5.20 5.37
N THR A 196 -27.14 -5.11 4.50
CA THR A 196 -28.21 -6.11 4.43
C THR A 196 -27.69 -7.41 3.83
N ASP A 197 -28.33 -8.54 4.17
CA ASP A 197 -28.01 -9.86 3.60
C ASP A 197 -28.04 -9.83 2.05
N GLN A 198 -28.94 -9.03 1.47
CA GLN A 198 -29.04 -8.87 0.02
C GLN A 198 -27.83 -8.13 -0.55
N GLU A 199 -27.38 -7.04 0.07
CA GLU A 199 -26.18 -6.31 -0.37
C GLU A 199 -24.92 -7.16 -0.24
N ILE A 200 -24.84 -7.98 0.82
CA ILE A 200 -23.77 -8.96 0.99
C ILE A 200 -23.81 -9.99 -0.12
N GLN A 201 -24.99 -10.55 -0.43
CA GLN A 201 -25.15 -11.55 -1.47
C GLN A 201 -24.84 -10.99 -2.86
N ASP A 202 -25.35 -9.80 -3.18
CA ASP A 202 -25.12 -9.14 -4.47
C ASP A 202 -23.63 -8.83 -4.68
N THR A 203 -22.93 -8.37 -3.63
CA THR A 203 -21.49 -8.11 -3.68
C THR A 203 -20.70 -9.40 -3.88
N TYR A 204 -21.08 -10.47 -3.17
CA TYR A 204 -20.47 -11.80 -3.33
C TYR A 204 -20.65 -12.36 -4.74
N ASP A 205 -21.88 -12.34 -5.27
CA ASP A 205 -22.18 -12.83 -6.62
C ASP A 205 -21.42 -12.03 -7.69
N SER A 206 -21.27 -10.72 -7.50
CA SER A 206 -20.45 -9.86 -8.36
C SER A 206 -18.96 -10.23 -8.31
N ALA A 207 -18.42 -10.51 -7.11
CA ALA A 207 -17.03 -10.92 -6.96
C ALA A 207 -16.76 -12.29 -7.63
N VAL A 208 -17.68 -13.26 -7.48
CA VAL A 208 -17.62 -14.56 -8.15
C VAL A 208 -17.61 -14.39 -9.66
N ALA A 209 -18.54 -13.59 -10.20
CA ALA A 209 -18.61 -13.34 -11.64
C ALA A 209 -17.33 -12.68 -12.20
N GLN A 210 -16.71 -11.77 -11.44
CA GLN A 210 -15.45 -11.13 -11.84
C GLN A 210 -14.30 -12.13 -11.89
N GLN A 211 -14.24 -13.05 -10.92
CA GLN A 211 -13.23 -14.11 -10.89
C GLN A 211 -13.43 -15.15 -12.01
N GLU A 212 -14.68 -15.51 -12.31
CA GLU A 212 -14.99 -16.38 -13.45
C GLU A 212 -14.58 -15.73 -14.78
N ALA A 213 -14.72 -14.39 -14.88
CA ALA A 213 -14.34 -13.64 -16.06
C ALA A 213 -12.81 -13.46 -16.21
N SER A 214 -12.05 -13.39 -15.11
CA SER A 214 -10.57 -13.29 -15.15
C SER A 214 -9.88 -14.63 -15.41
N GLY A 215 -10.61 -15.75 -15.33
CA GLY A 215 -10.07 -17.10 -15.58
C GLY A 215 -9.21 -17.63 -14.43
N GLU A 216 -9.13 -16.91 -13.30
CA GLU A 216 -8.41 -17.29 -12.09
C GLU A 216 -9.28 -18.16 -11.18
N THR A 217 -9.64 -19.35 -11.63
CA THR A 217 -10.50 -20.28 -10.85
C THR A 217 -9.75 -21.06 -9.76
N SER A 218 -8.49 -20.71 -9.46
CA SER A 218 -7.62 -21.51 -8.58
C SER A 218 -7.80 -21.25 -7.08
N THR A 219 -8.55 -20.22 -6.67
CA THR A 219 -8.84 -19.94 -5.26
C THR A 219 -10.34 -19.70 -5.08
N PRO A 220 -11.12 -20.62 -4.50
CA PRO A 220 -12.55 -20.42 -4.32
C PRO A 220 -12.82 -19.26 -3.34
N ILE A 221 -13.74 -18.35 -3.69
CA ILE A 221 -14.24 -17.33 -2.76
C ILE A 221 -15.03 -18.04 -1.65
N PRO A 222 -14.75 -17.78 -0.36
CA PRO A 222 -15.53 -18.34 0.75
C PRO A 222 -16.96 -17.81 0.72
N PRO A 223 -17.98 -18.63 1.07
CA PRO A 223 -19.38 -18.25 0.93
C PRO A 223 -19.74 -17.02 1.78
N ALA A 224 -20.63 -16.18 1.24
CA ALA A 224 -21.25 -15.07 1.96
C ALA A 224 -21.88 -15.57 3.28
N GLY A 225 -21.33 -15.14 4.42
CA GLY A 225 -21.89 -15.42 5.76
C GLY A 225 -21.07 -16.36 6.68
N GLY A 226 -19.85 -16.75 6.31
CA GLY A 226 -19.01 -17.61 7.16
C GLY A 226 -18.25 -16.86 8.27
N ARG A 227 -18.91 -16.38 9.32
CA ARG A 227 -18.23 -16.23 10.62
C ARG A 227 -18.24 -17.60 11.30
N ALA A 228 -17.06 -18.20 11.47
CA ALA A 228 -16.88 -19.35 12.36
C ALA A 228 -16.69 -18.87 13.80
#